data_AF-A0A397YG37-F1
#
_entry.id   AF-A0A397YG37-F1
#
_cell.length_a   1.000
_cell.length_b   1.000
_cell.length_c   1.000
_cell.angle_alpha   90.00
_cell.angle_beta   90.00
_cell.angle_gamma   90.00
#
_symmetry.space_group_name_H-M   'P 1'
#
loop_
_entity.id
_entity.type
_entity.pdbx_description
1 polymer ?
#
loop_
_entity_poly.entity_id
_entity_poly.type
_entity_poly.pdbx_seq_one_letter_code
_entity_poly.pdbx_strand_id
1 'polypeptide(L)'
;MRKSPNLCLAFLIMVLLFGLSHGLPPFWPRTDLTMTNNLGGPVLTVHCKSKDNDLGVHMVAAKTDYHFSFQPNIWRTTLFFCSFQWNNQVKRFDIFDATRDQDDGYKFNWTIKPDGPCKLGKNAKCFPWK
;
A
#
# COMPACT_ATOMS: atom_id res chain seq x y z
N MET A 1 -31.89 16.30 35.18
CA MET A 1 -32.07 15.80 33.80
C MET A 1 -31.97 14.28 33.82
N ARG A 2 -33.10 13.57 33.75
CA ARG A 2 -33.18 12.11 33.92
C ARG A 2 -33.05 11.46 32.54
N LYS A 3 -31.89 10.90 32.20
CA LYS A 3 -31.75 10.11 30.95
C LYS A 3 -32.65 8.88 31.07
N SER A 4 -33.69 8.80 30.24
CA SER A 4 -34.60 7.66 30.22
C SER A 4 -33.87 6.41 29.70
N PRO A 5 -33.84 5.30 30.44
CA PRO A 5 -33.15 4.07 30.02
C PRO A 5 -33.73 3.50 28.72
N ASN A 6 -35.01 3.78 28.45
CA ASN A 6 -35.72 3.33 27.24
C ASN A 6 -35.21 4.02 25.97
N LEU A 7 -34.72 5.26 26.08
CA LEU A 7 -34.11 5.98 24.94
C LEU A 7 -32.75 5.39 24.57
N CYS A 8 -32.00 4.91 25.58
CA CYS A 8 -30.72 4.24 25.40
C CYS A 8 -30.89 2.84 24.78
N LEU A 9 -31.92 2.11 25.23
CA LEU A 9 -32.28 0.79 24.71
C LEU A 9 -32.74 0.85 23.24
N ALA A 10 -33.56 1.86 22.90
CA ALA A 10 -34.01 2.07 21.52
C ALA A 10 -32.84 2.41 20.57
N PHE A 11 -31.86 3.21 21.03
CA PHE A 11 -30.66 3.53 20.25
C PHE A 11 -29.80 2.28 19.98
N LEU A 12 -29.63 1.41 20.98
CA LEU A 12 -28.92 0.13 20.84
C LEU A 12 -29.64 -0.81 19.86
N ILE A 13 -30.97 -0.87 19.91
CA ILE A 13 -31.78 -1.69 18.99
C ILE A 13 -31.66 -1.16 17.54
N MET A 14 -31.67 0.16 17.34
CA MET A 14 -31.45 0.75 16.00
C MET A 14 -30.04 0.46 15.46
N VAL A 15 -29.01 0.50 16.30
CA VAL A 15 -27.63 0.13 15.90
C VAL A 15 -27.56 -1.35 15.52
N LEU A 16 -28.29 -2.23 16.20
CA LEU A 16 -28.34 -3.67 15.88
C LEU A 16 -29.15 -3.96 14.59
N LEU A 17 -30.25 -3.23 14.36
CA LEU A 17 -31.12 -3.42 13.20
C LEU A 17 -30.57 -2.78 11.91
N PHE A 18 -29.78 -1.71 12.01
CA PHE A 18 -29.19 -1.00 10.86
C PHE A 18 -27.66 -1.20 10.72
N GLY A 19 -26.98 -1.78 11.72
CA GLY A 19 -25.52 -1.80 11.80
C GLY A 19 -24.79 -2.94 11.09
N LEU A 20 -25.51 -3.86 10.43
CA LEU A 20 -24.89 -5.01 9.77
C LEU A 20 -24.86 -4.94 8.24
N SER A 21 -25.62 -4.04 7.61
CA SER A 21 -25.65 -3.99 6.14
C SER A 21 -24.60 -3.06 5.54
N HIS A 22 -24.20 -2.00 6.24
CA HIS A 22 -23.29 -0.98 5.68
C HIS A 22 -22.07 -0.82 6.59
N GLY A 23 -20.99 -1.56 6.29
CA GLY A 23 -19.69 -1.32 6.92
C GLY A 23 -19.30 0.15 6.73
N LEU A 24 -18.72 0.77 7.77
CA LEU A 24 -18.24 2.15 7.66
C LEU A 24 -17.28 2.26 6.47
N PRO A 25 -17.39 3.32 5.65
CA PRO A 25 -16.45 3.52 4.56
C PRO A 25 -15.03 3.61 5.14
N PRO A 26 -14.03 3.05 4.44
CA PRO A 26 -12.66 3.09 4.92
C PRO A 26 -12.20 4.54 5.10
N PHE A 27 -11.51 4.80 6.21
CA PHE A 27 -11.06 6.15 6.58
C PHE A 27 -10.09 6.75 5.55
N TRP A 28 -9.28 5.89 4.93
CA TRP A 28 -8.34 6.27 3.89
C TRP A 28 -8.80 5.76 2.52
N PRO A 29 -8.49 6.45 1.42
CA PRO A 29 -8.73 5.90 0.09
C PRO A 29 -7.90 4.63 -0.14
N ARG A 30 -8.42 3.73 -0.98
CA ARG A 30 -7.64 2.61 -1.51
C ARG A 30 -6.40 3.14 -2.21
N THR A 31 -5.25 2.55 -1.88
CA THR A 31 -3.96 2.93 -2.46
C THR A 31 -3.54 1.94 -3.53
N ASP A 32 -3.10 2.46 -4.66
CA ASP A 32 -2.56 1.72 -5.81
C ASP A 32 -1.04 1.94 -5.89
N LEU A 33 -0.28 0.84 -5.95
CA LEU A 33 1.17 0.83 -6.16
C LEU A 33 1.50 0.15 -7.47
N THR A 34 2.30 0.81 -8.30
CA THR A 34 2.83 0.26 -9.54
C THR A 34 4.35 0.35 -9.53
N MET A 35 5.04 -0.74 -9.85
CA MET A 35 6.49 -0.82 -9.96
C MET A 35 6.88 -1.27 -11.37
N THR A 36 7.42 -0.35 -12.15
CA THR A 36 7.91 -0.63 -13.51
C THR A 36 9.37 -1.06 -13.49
N ASN A 37 9.69 -2.16 -14.17
CA ASN A 37 11.06 -2.62 -14.35
C ASN A 37 11.79 -1.78 -15.41
N ASN A 38 12.74 -0.96 -14.96
CA ASN A 38 13.60 -0.15 -15.82
C ASN A 38 15.09 -0.46 -15.62
N LEU A 39 15.42 -1.73 -15.45
CA LEU A 39 16.79 -2.21 -15.30
C LEU A 39 17.57 -2.32 -16.63
N GLY A 40 16.90 -2.11 -17.77
CA GLY A 40 17.55 -2.10 -19.09
C GLY A 40 17.81 -3.48 -19.70
N GLY A 41 17.03 -4.50 -19.34
CA GLY A 41 17.14 -5.83 -19.94
C GLY A 41 16.71 -7.00 -19.04
N PRO A 42 17.22 -7.14 -17.81
CA PRO A 42 16.95 -8.32 -17.00
C PRO A 42 15.50 -8.37 -16.50
N VAL A 43 15.01 -9.59 -16.30
CA VAL A 43 13.76 -9.83 -15.56
C VAL A 43 13.98 -9.49 -14.09
N LEU A 44 13.07 -8.70 -13.54
CA LEU A 44 13.07 -8.32 -12.14
C LEU A 44 12.14 -9.25 -11.37
N THR A 45 12.66 -9.92 -10.35
CA THR A 45 11.85 -10.68 -9.39
C THR A 45 11.50 -9.78 -8.21
N VAL A 46 10.21 -9.58 -7.95
CA VAL A 46 9.69 -8.75 -6.87
C VAL A 46 9.00 -9.64 -5.84
N HIS A 47 9.30 -9.45 -4.56
CA HIS A 47 8.55 -10.05 -3.46
C HIS A 47 8.20 -8.98 -2.45
N CYS A 48 6.92 -8.67 -2.30
CA CYS A 48 6.43 -7.64 -1.40
C CYS A 48 5.62 -8.24 -0.25
N LYS A 49 5.80 -7.70 0.95
CA LYS A 49 5.03 -8.09 2.13
C LYS A 49 4.68 -6.86 2.95
N SER A 50 3.57 -6.94 3.67
CA SER A 50 3.29 -6.12 4.84
C SER A 50 3.40 -6.97 6.10
N LYS A 51 3.06 -6.39 7.26
CA LYS A 51 2.98 -7.15 8.52
C LYS A 51 2.00 -8.33 8.41
N ASP A 52 0.87 -8.13 7.74
CA ASP A 52 -0.27 -9.03 7.78
C ASP A 52 -0.52 -9.77 6.45
N ASN A 53 0.19 -9.39 5.38
CA ASN A 53 -0.06 -9.92 4.04
C ASN A 53 1.24 -10.17 3.28
N ASP A 54 1.40 -11.39 2.75
CA ASP A 54 2.47 -11.74 1.82
C ASP A 54 1.89 -11.78 0.40
N LEU A 55 2.37 -10.89 -0.46
CA LEU A 55 1.87 -10.80 -1.84
C LEU A 55 2.48 -11.85 -2.77
N GLY A 56 3.44 -12.64 -2.29
CA GLY A 56 4.15 -13.63 -3.06
C GLY A 56 5.21 -13.04 -4.00
N VAL A 57 5.80 -13.93 -4.79
CA VAL A 57 6.89 -13.62 -5.72
C VAL A 57 6.33 -13.40 -7.13
N HIS A 58 6.75 -12.32 -7.77
CA HIS A 58 6.31 -11.92 -9.11
C HIS A 58 7.51 -11.65 -10.01
N MET A 59 7.47 -12.17 -11.24
CA MET A 59 8.49 -11.92 -12.27
C MET A 59 8.02 -10.82 -13.22
N VAL A 60 8.81 -9.76 -13.34
CA VAL A 60 8.49 -8.55 -14.10
C VAL A 60 9.49 -8.42 -15.25
N ALA A 61 9.01 -8.60 -16.48
CA ALA A 61 9.81 -8.44 -17.68
C ALA A 61 10.34 -7.01 -17.83
N ALA A 62 11.35 -6.81 -18.67
CA ALA A 62 11.87 -5.48 -18.93
C ALA A 62 10.77 -4.57 -19.50
N LYS A 63 10.68 -3.33 -18.99
CA LYS A 63 9.69 -2.32 -19.39
C LYS A 63 8.22 -2.67 -19.09
N THR A 64 7.95 -3.75 -18.37
CA THR A 64 6.62 -4.04 -17.82
C THR A 64 6.56 -3.66 -16.34
N ASP A 65 5.38 -3.80 -15.74
CA ASP A 65 5.14 -3.47 -14.34
C ASP A 65 4.55 -4.62 -13.55
N TYR A 66 4.71 -4.53 -12.23
CA TYR A 66 3.91 -5.23 -11.24
C TYR A 66 3.15 -4.20 -10.41
N HIS A 67 1.86 -4.42 -10.20
CA HIS A 67 1.02 -3.53 -9.42
C HIS A 67 0.11 -4.29 -8.48
N PHE A 68 -0.26 -3.64 -7.38
CA PHE A 68 -1.27 -4.13 -6.45
C PHE A 68 -1.94 -2.95 -5.74
N SER A 69 -3.16 -3.20 -5.25
CA SER A 69 -3.93 -2.23 -4.49
C SER A 69 -4.21 -2.76 -3.09
N PHE A 70 -4.24 -1.88 -2.11
CA PHE A 70 -4.54 -2.23 -0.72
C PHE A 70 -5.30 -1.11 -0.03
N GLN A 71 -5.90 -1.44 1.11
CA GLN A 71 -6.56 -0.49 1.98
C GLN A 71 -5.62 -0.13 3.13
N PRO A 72 -5.12 1.12 3.23
CA PRO A 72 -4.31 1.54 4.37
C PRO A 72 -5.08 1.41 5.69
N ASN A 73 -4.37 1.06 6.75
CA ASN A 73 -4.97 0.96 8.07
C ASN A 73 -5.29 2.35 8.64
N ILE A 74 -6.27 2.41 9.54
CA ILE A 74 -6.74 3.68 10.12
C ILE A 74 -5.61 4.39 10.86
N TRP A 75 -4.72 3.64 11.50
CA TRP A 75 -3.63 4.15 12.34
C TRP A 75 -2.40 4.67 11.57
N ARG A 76 -2.43 4.77 10.24
CA ARG A 76 -1.34 5.32 9.41
C ARG A 76 0.01 4.60 9.65
N THR A 77 -0.04 3.28 9.80
CA THR A 77 1.14 2.43 10.05
C THR A 77 1.35 1.36 8.98
N THR A 78 0.58 1.39 7.89
CA THR A 78 0.74 0.43 6.80
C THR A 78 2.10 0.57 6.15
N LEU A 79 2.82 -0.54 6.06
CA LEU A 79 4.15 -0.64 5.47
C LEU A 79 4.16 -1.81 4.49
N PHE A 80 4.68 -1.59 3.28
CA PHE A 80 5.03 -2.65 2.35
C PHE A 80 6.54 -2.61 2.06
N PHE A 81 7.24 -3.63 2.53
CA PHE A 81 8.65 -3.85 2.26
C PHE A 81 8.79 -4.88 1.14
N CYS A 82 9.62 -4.57 0.16
CA CYS A 82 9.82 -5.41 -1.01
C CYS A 82 11.29 -5.77 -1.19
N SER A 83 11.55 -6.99 -1.63
CA SER A 83 12.83 -7.37 -2.22
C SER A 83 12.75 -7.38 -3.74
N PHE A 84 13.83 -6.90 -4.35
CA PHE A 84 14.01 -6.78 -5.79
C PHE A 84 15.26 -7.58 -6.17
N GLN A 85 15.10 -8.60 -6.99
CA GLN A 85 16.18 -9.49 -7.39
C GLN A 85 16.34 -9.51 -8.91
N TRP A 86 17.57 -9.31 -9.37
CA TRP A 86 17.97 -9.43 -10.78
C TRP A 86 19.47 -9.73 -10.83
N ASN A 87 19.99 -10.37 -11.87
CA ASN A 87 21.44 -10.58 -12.08
C ASN A 87 22.23 -10.99 -10.81
N ASN A 88 21.71 -11.97 -10.04
CA ASN A 88 22.28 -12.46 -8.78
C ASN A 88 22.46 -11.43 -7.64
N GLN A 89 21.85 -10.25 -7.74
CA GLN A 89 21.80 -9.26 -6.66
C GLN A 89 20.38 -9.16 -6.10
N VAL A 90 20.29 -8.91 -4.78
CA VAL A 90 19.04 -8.69 -4.06
C VAL A 90 19.12 -7.34 -3.37
N LYS A 91 18.15 -6.47 -3.67
CA LYS A 91 17.97 -5.17 -3.02
C LYS A 91 16.66 -5.15 -2.25
N ARG A 92 16.56 -4.33 -1.21
CA ARG A 92 15.35 -4.17 -0.40
C ARG A 92 14.96 -2.70 -0.32
N PHE A 93 13.66 -2.44 -0.35
CA PHE A 93 13.13 -1.11 -0.17
C PHE A 93 11.68 -1.15 0.32
N ASP A 94 11.34 -0.19 1.18
CA ASP A 94 9.97 0.04 1.65
C ASP A 94 9.22 0.82 0.56
N ILE A 95 8.58 0.08 -0.35
CA ILE A 95 7.93 0.67 -1.52
C ILE A 95 6.74 1.56 -1.14
N PHE A 96 6.14 1.28 0.02
CA PHE A 96 5.14 2.13 0.64
C PHE A 96 5.36 2.18 2.15
N ASP A 97 5.43 3.39 2.68
CA ASP A 97 5.46 3.69 4.10
C ASP A 97 4.40 4.76 4.36
N ALA A 98 3.37 4.41 5.14
CA ALA A 98 2.27 5.30 5.47
C ALA A 98 2.71 6.66 6.05
N THR A 99 3.80 6.70 6.83
CA THR A 99 4.32 7.94 7.41
C THR A 99 4.97 8.85 6.36
N ARG A 100 5.53 8.24 5.30
CA ARG A 100 6.21 8.93 4.20
C ARG A 100 5.27 9.31 3.07
N ASP A 101 4.29 8.46 2.77
CA ASP A 101 3.59 8.46 1.48
C ASP A 101 2.12 8.83 1.59
N GLN A 102 1.45 8.55 2.72
CA GLN A 102 -0.02 8.56 2.76
C GLN A 102 -0.64 9.95 2.57
N ASP A 103 0.10 11.01 2.87
CA ASP A 103 -0.32 12.40 2.62
C ASP A 103 0.00 12.87 1.19
N ASP A 104 0.84 12.15 0.43
CA ASP A 104 1.19 12.48 -0.96
C ASP A 104 0.07 12.08 -1.95
N GLY A 105 -0.81 11.16 -1.56
CA GLY A 105 -1.92 10.68 -2.40
C GLY A 105 -2.22 9.19 -2.21
N TYR A 106 -2.85 8.60 -3.23
CA TYR A 106 -3.30 7.21 -3.21
C TYR A 106 -2.91 6.42 -4.47
N LYS A 107 -2.14 7.04 -5.37
CA LYS A 107 -1.59 6.37 -6.56
C LYS A 107 -0.10 6.64 -6.62
N PHE A 108 0.69 5.57 -6.55
CA PHE A 108 2.14 5.65 -6.48
C PHE A 108 2.75 4.84 -7.60
N ASN A 109 3.37 5.55 -8.54
CA ASN A 109 4.11 4.95 -9.63
C ASN A 109 5.59 4.99 -9.31
N TRP A 110 6.23 3.83 -9.33
CA TRP A 110 7.64 3.64 -9.06
C TRP A 110 8.33 3.07 -10.29
N THR A 111 9.53 3.56 -10.55
CA THR A 111 10.44 2.99 -11.55
C THR A 111 11.61 2.37 -10.82
N ILE A 112 11.83 1.07 -11.01
CA ILE A 112 12.95 0.34 -10.43
C ILE A 112 14.14 0.43 -11.38
N LYS A 113 15.24 1.03 -10.89
CA LYS A 113 16.48 1.24 -11.64
C LYS A 113 17.67 0.60 -10.91
N PRO A 114 18.83 0.44 -11.58
CA PRO A 114 20.04 -0.10 -10.95
C PRO A 114 20.51 0.70 -9.73
N ASP A 115 20.37 2.03 -9.75
CA ASP A 115 20.78 2.96 -8.69
C ASP A 115 19.76 3.08 -7.54
N GLY A 116 18.49 2.78 -7.81
CA GLY A 116 17.44 2.86 -6.79
C GLY A 116 16.01 2.87 -7.35
N PRO A 117 15.00 2.76 -6.48
CA PRO A 117 13.62 3.03 -6.86
C PRO A 117 13.37 4.54 -6.93
N CYS A 118 12.67 4.97 -7.98
CA CYS A 118 12.25 6.36 -8.18
C CYS A 118 10.73 6.47 -8.15
N LYS A 119 10.20 7.26 -7.22
CA LYS A 119 8.78 7.65 -7.18
C LYS A 119 8.54 8.71 -8.25
N LEU A 120 7.59 8.46 -9.14
CA LEU A 120 7.17 9.38 -10.19
C LEU A 120 6.09 10.35 -9.70
N GLY A 121 5.98 11.52 -10.32
CA GLY A 121 4.98 12.53 -10.01
C GLY A 121 5.53 13.94 -10.17
N LYS A 122 4.78 14.95 -9.68
CA LYS A 122 5.21 16.36 -9.72
C LYS A 122 6.54 16.58 -8.99
N ASN A 123 6.75 15.85 -7.89
CA ASN A 123 7.98 15.88 -7.09
C ASN A 123 8.69 14.53 -7.22
N ALA A 124 9.13 14.20 -8.43
CA ALA A 124 9.83 12.94 -8.69
C ALA A 124 11.04 12.80 -7.74
N LYS A 125 11.13 11.67 -7.04
CA LYS A 125 12.13 11.44 -6.01
C LYS A 125 12.71 10.05 -6.12
N CYS A 126 14.02 9.96 -6.25
CA CYS A 126 14.76 8.72 -6.24
C CYS A 126 15.38 8.47 -4.87
N PHE A 127 15.43 7.21 -4.48
CA PHE A 127 16.01 6.77 -3.22
C PHE A 127 17.16 5.84 -3.53
N PRO A 128 18.34 5.98 -2.90
CA PRO A 128 19.39 4.99 -3.06
C PRO A 128 18.94 3.67 -2.43
N TRP A 129 19.44 2.55 -2.97
CA TRP A 129 19.37 1.29 -2.26
C TRP A 129 20.07 1.41 -0.89
N LYS A 130 19.49 0.80 0.14
CA LYS A 130 20.16 0.61 1.43
C LYS A 130 21.07 -0.62 1.38
#